data_AF-A0A7M3VDI2-F1
#
_entry.id   AF-A0A7M3VDI2-F1
#
_cell.length_a   1.000
_cell.length_b   1.000
_cell.length_c   1.000
_cell.angle_alpha   90.00
_cell.angle_beta   90.00
_cell.angle_gamma   90.00
#
_symmetry.space_group_name_H-M   'P 1'
#
loop_
_entity.id
_entity.type
_entity.pdbx_description
1 polymer ?
#
loop_
_entity_poly.entity_id
_entity_poly.type
_entity_poly.pdbx_seq_one_letter_code
_entity_poly.pdbx_strand_id
1 'polypeptide(L)'
;QSPHSPNLYFVLLVPKVVLEYHQLDKKVVKESLEVEATDSFNPTQRLKKESPMKDSNKDSEKLSETTSSMSGATSPRKALKIEVERGSKVNQGELQSNDFAKKPLKHKNSSGEVKLEAEKEFPQGKVWKPVLTTDQLSKNRGMGAT
;
A
#
# COMPACT_ATOMS: atom_id res chain seq x y z
N GLN A 1 -29.21 -11.91 -25.35
CA GLN A 1 -30.20 -11.51 -26.38
C GLN A 1 -30.61 -10.08 -26.11
N SER A 2 -30.79 -9.26 -27.15
CA SER A 2 -31.22 -7.87 -26.97
C SER A 2 -32.65 -7.81 -26.41
N PRO A 3 -32.92 -6.97 -25.39
CA PRO A 3 -34.23 -6.90 -24.76
C PRO A 3 -35.33 -6.33 -25.68
N HIS A 4 -34.95 -5.61 -26.74
CA HIS A 4 -35.90 -4.87 -27.58
C HIS A 4 -35.80 -5.17 -29.07
N SER A 5 -34.79 -5.93 -29.51
CA SER A 5 -34.55 -6.19 -30.93
C SER A 5 -34.62 -7.69 -31.21
N PRO A 6 -35.60 -8.15 -32.02
CA PRO A 6 -35.67 -9.55 -32.41
C PRO A 6 -34.44 -9.93 -33.23
N ASN A 7 -33.98 -11.17 -33.10
CA ASN A 7 -32.80 -11.74 -33.78
C ASN A 7 -31.43 -11.13 -33.42
N LEU A 8 -31.33 -10.24 -32.41
CA LEU A 8 -30.05 -9.64 -32.00
C LEU A 8 -29.45 -10.33 -30.76
N TYR A 9 -28.19 -10.78 -30.90
CA TYR A 9 -27.42 -11.45 -29.87
C TYR A 9 -26.01 -10.86 -29.77
N PHE A 10 -25.44 -10.94 -28.57
CA PHE A 10 -24.04 -10.62 -28.31
C PHE A 10 -23.41 -11.87 -27.72
N VAL A 11 -22.28 -12.28 -28.28
CA VAL A 11 -21.48 -13.40 -27.79
C VAL A 11 -20.25 -12.82 -27.12
N LEU A 12 -19.86 -13.39 -25.99
CA LEU A 12 -18.59 -13.08 -25.33
C LEU A 12 -17.60 -14.20 -25.63
N LEU A 13 -16.54 -13.86 -26.34
CA LEU A 13 -15.46 -14.77 -26.70
C LEU A 13 -14.25 -14.48 -25.82
N VAL A 14 -13.65 -15.54 -25.26
CA VAL A 14 -12.43 -15.46 -24.48
C VAL A 14 -11.36 -16.37 -25.06
N PRO A 15 -10.06 -16.04 -24.90
CA PRO A 15 -8.98 -16.91 -25.32
C PRO A 15 -9.03 -18.25 -24.59
N LYS A 16 -8.74 -19.36 -25.29
CA LYS A 16 -8.72 -20.71 -24.68
C LYS A 16 -7.80 -20.80 -23.46
N VAL A 17 -6.69 -20.05 -23.47
CA VAL A 17 -5.73 -19.98 -22.37
C VAL A 17 -6.36 -19.48 -21.06
N VAL A 18 -7.47 -18.74 -21.11
CA VAL A 18 -8.20 -18.32 -19.90
C VAL A 18 -8.84 -19.52 -19.20
N LEU A 19 -9.36 -20.49 -19.96
CA LEU A 19 -9.95 -21.71 -19.42
C LEU A 19 -8.88 -22.61 -18.80
N GLU A 20 -7.72 -22.71 -19.45
CA GLU A 20 -6.61 -23.57 -19.02
C GLU A 20 -5.59 -22.86 -18.12
N TYR A 21 -5.91 -21.67 -17.61
CA TYR A 21 -4.98 -20.83 -16.86
C TYR A 21 -4.25 -21.57 -15.74
N HIS A 22 -4.98 -22.38 -14.96
CA HIS A 22 -4.44 -23.12 -13.82
C HIS A 22 -3.56 -24.33 -14.22
N GLN A 23 -3.53 -24.70 -15.50
CA GLN A 23 -2.70 -25.77 -16.03
C GLN A 23 -1.38 -25.26 -16.63
N LEU A 24 -1.21 -23.93 -16.73
CA LEU A 24 0.04 -23.33 -17.18
C LEU A 24 1.19 -23.62 -16.20
N ASP A 25 2.44 -23.47 -16.66
CA ASP A 25 3.62 -23.69 -15.83
C ASP A 25 3.54 -22.89 -14.52
N LYS A 26 3.80 -23.55 -13.39
CA LYS A 26 3.86 -22.96 -12.04
C LYS A 26 4.90 -21.85 -11.92
N LYS A 27 5.84 -21.72 -12.86
CA LYS A 27 6.76 -20.59 -12.96
C LYS A 27 6.12 -19.32 -13.54
N VAL A 28 5.02 -19.47 -14.29
CA VAL A 28 4.25 -18.40 -14.93
C VAL A 28 3.03 -18.06 -14.07
N VAL A 29 2.23 -19.07 -13.73
CA VAL A 29 1.08 -18.93 -12.83
C VAL A 29 1.52 -19.35 -11.43
N LYS A 30 1.97 -18.36 -10.67
CA LYS A 30 2.45 -18.50 -9.30
C LYS A 30 1.38 -18.09 -8.29
N GLU A 31 1.55 -18.54 -7.06
CA GLU A 31 0.84 -18.00 -5.91
C GLU A 31 1.51 -16.73 -5.38
N SER A 32 0.73 -15.90 -4.68
CA SER A 32 1.22 -14.67 -4.05
C SER A 32 1.96 -14.90 -2.74
N LEU A 33 1.66 -16.02 -2.06
CA LEU A 33 2.30 -16.42 -0.81
C LEU A 33 3.50 -17.32 -1.12
N GLU A 34 4.69 -16.89 -0.70
CA GLU A 34 5.88 -17.73 -0.82
C GLU A 34 5.82 -18.91 0.15
N VAL A 35 5.94 -20.12 -0.40
CA VAL A 35 6.09 -21.36 0.37
C VAL A 35 7.56 -21.74 0.34
N GLU A 36 8.25 -21.57 1.47
CA GLU A 36 9.63 -22.04 1.63
C GLU A 36 9.63 -23.54 1.95
N ALA A 37 10.51 -24.29 1.30
CA ALA A 37 10.72 -25.70 1.61
C ALA A 37 11.61 -25.81 2.87
N THR A 38 11.00 -25.65 4.04
CA THR A 38 11.66 -25.74 5.34
C THR A 38 10.94 -26.76 6.24
N ASP A 39 11.69 -27.46 7.08
CA ASP A 39 11.14 -28.49 7.99
C ASP A 39 10.41 -27.91 9.21
N SER A 40 10.39 -26.59 9.38
CA SER A 40 9.69 -25.89 10.45
C SER A 40 8.70 -24.88 9.88
N PHE A 41 7.50 -24.83 10.46
CA PHE A 41 6.45 -23.90 10.09
C PHE A 41 6.34 -22.77 11.11
N ASN A 42 6.61 -21.54 10.66
CA ASN A 42 6.37 -20.33 11.43
C ASN A 42 5.52 -19.34 10.62
N PRO A 43 4.22 -19.14 10.95
CA PRO A 43 3.34 -18.25 10.18
C PRO A 43 3.74 -16.78 10.29
N THR A 44 4.51 -16.39 11.30
CA THR A 44 4.92 -14.98 11.51
C THR A 44 6.24 -14.63 10.80
N GLN A 45 6.89 -15.57 10.13
CA GLN A 45 8.23 -15.37 9.55
C GLN A 45 8.28 -14.25 8.50
N ARG A 46 7.20 -14.08 7.72
CA ARG A 46 7.07 -13.01 6.71
C ARG A 46 6.48 -11.72 7.27
N LEU A 47 5.96 -11.73 8.51
CA LEU A 47 5.32 -10.57 9.11
C LEU A 47 6.36 -9.63 9.76
N LYS A 48 6.33 -8.35 9.38
CA LYS A 48 7.03 -7.28 10.11
C LYS A 48 6.27 -6.92 11.39
N LYS A 49 6.66 -7.53 12.51
CA LYS A 49 5.91 -7.46 13.78
C LYS A 49 6.47 -6.49 14.82
N GLU A 50 7.63 -5.91 14.58
CA GLU A 50 8.25 -4.99 15.55
C GLU A 50 7.54 -3.63 15.54
N SER A 51 7.01 -3.23 16.69
CA SER A 51 6.38 -1.92 16.89
C SER A 51 7.38 -0.77 16.68
N PRO A 52 6.92 0.40 16.19
CA PRO A 52 7.78 1.58 16.09
C PRO A 52 8.24 2.05 17.47
N MET A 53 9.31 2.84 17.49
CA MET A 53 9.89 3.40 18.71
C MET A 53 9.94 4.92 18.65
N LYS A 54 10.08 5.54 19.83
CA LYS A 54 10.34 6.98 19.94
C LYS A 54 11.58 7.37 19.13
N ASP A 55 11.47 8.42 18.33
CA ASP A 55 12.64 9.02 17.68
C ASP A 55 13.16 10.19 18.50
N SER A 56 14.19 9.93 19.32
CA SER A 56 14.81 10.93 20.20
C SER A 56 15.35 12.15 19.46
N ASN A 57 15.65 12.03 18.17
CA ASN A 57 16.15 13.14 17.36
C ASN A 57 15.04 14.07 16.86
N LYS A 58 13.78 13.67 17.02
CA LYS A 58 12.58 14.36 16.52
C LYS A 58 11.59 14.66 17.64
N ASP A 59 12.07 14.82 18.86
CA ASP A 59 11.23 15.18 20.01
C ASP A 59 10.54 16.55 19.84
N SER A 60 11.15 17.45 19.05
CA SER A 60 10.54 18.73 18.65
C SER A 60 9.37 18.59 17.68
N GLU A 61 9.18 17.42 17.07
CA GLU A 61 8.03 17.12 16.21
C GLU A 61 6.81 16.62 17.02
N LYS A 62 6.86 16.60 18.35
CA LYS A 62 5.65 16.34 19.15
C LYS A 62 4.65 17.49 18.99
N LEU A 63 3.36 17.14 18.87
CA LEU A 63 2.29 18.15 18.90
C LEU A 63 2.25 18.83 20.26
N SER A 64 2.06 20.14 20.25
CA SER A 64 1.93 20.98 21.44
C SER A 64 0.48 21.06 21.92
N GLU A 65 0.27 21.34 23.20
CA GLU A 65 -1.07 21.57 23.77
C GLU A 65 -1.65 22.92 23.34
N THR A 66 -2.98 22.98 23.28
CA THR A 66 -3.75 24.20 23.03
C THR A 66 -3.79 25.10 24.26
N THR A 67 -3.84 26.41 24.01
CA THR A 67 -4.33 27.39 24.99
C THR A 67 -5.86 27.48 24.85
N SER A 68 -6.60 27.31 25.95
CA SER A 68 -8.07 27.31 25.94
C SER A 68 -8.65 28.71 25.72
N SER A 69 -9.71 28.82 24.91
CA SER A 69 -10.55 30.02 24.82
C SER A 69 -11.77 29.87 25.75
N MET A 70 -12.10 30.91 26.53
CA MET A 70 -13.05 30.79 27.64
C MET A 70 -14.49 31.05 27.17
N SER A 71 -15.34 30.01 27.18
CA SER A 71 -16.79 30.13 27.00
C SER A 71 -17.51 28.95 27.67
N GLY A 72 -17.97 29.13 28.91
CA GLY A 72 -18.79 28.14 29.63
C GLY A 72 -18.00 27.08 30.43
N ALA A 73 -18.46 25.82 30.37
CA ALA A 73 -17.98 24.71 31.20
C ALA A 73 -16.47 24.43 31.08
N THR A 74 -15.84 24.07 32.20
CA THR A 74 -14.38 23.86 32.29
C THR A 74 -14.02 22.42 32.59
N SER A 75 -12.94 21.92 31.98
CA SER A 75 -12.32 20.62 32.26
C SER A 75 -10.80 20.78 32.32
N PRO A 76 -10.10 20.08 33.24
CA PRO A 76 -8.63 20.13 33.31
C PRO A 76 -7.94 19.44 32.12
N ARG A 77 -8.66 18.67 31.28
CA ARG A 77 -8.08 18.00 30.10
C ARG A 77 -7.94 18.99 28.94
N LYS A 78 -6.76 19.05 28.31
CA LYS A 78 -6.46 19.89 27.15
C LYS A 78 -6.40 19.10 25.85
N ALA A 79 -6.61 19.80 24.72
CA ALA A 79 -6.43 19.27 23.38
C ALA A 79 -5.03 19.58 22.82
N LEU A 80 -4.59 18.81 21.82
CA LEU A 80 -3.39 19.10 21.01
C LEU A 80 -3.74 20.03 19.86
N LYS A 81 -2.84 20.95 19.51
CA LYS A 81 -2.99 21.81 18.33
C LYS A 81 -2.31 21.19 17.10
N ILE A 82 -2.90 21.45 15.93
CA ILE A 82 -2.35 21.10 14.62
C ILE A 82 -2.41 22.36 13.77
N GLU A 83 -1.25 22.92 13.44
CA GLU A 83 -1.12 24.12 12.62
C GLU A 83 -0.65 23.77 11.20
N VAL A 84 -1.33 24.34 10.20
CA VAL A 84 -0.97 24.22 8.79
C VAL A 84 -1.11 25.59 8.14
N GLU A 85 0.02 26.16 7.70
CA GLU A 85 0.07 27.49 7.11
C GLU A 85 0.84 27.45 5.80
N ARG A 86 0.29 28.08 4.77
CA ARG A 86 0.93 28.12 3.45
C ARG A 86 2.24 28.89 3.46
N GLY A 87 2.28 30.04 4.14
CA GLY A 87 3.41 30.98 4.09
C GLY A 87 3.54 31.67 2.73
N SER A 88 3.92 32.95 2.75
CA SER A 88 4.18 33.74 1.54
C SER A 88 5.66 33.85 1.18
N LYS A 89 6.56 33.36 2.05
CA LYS A 89 8.04 33.40 1.90
C LYS A 89 8.69 32.02 2.03
N VAL A 90 8.00 30.97 1.62
CA VAL A 90 8.55 29.59 1.60
C VAL A 90 8.91 29.19 0.18
N ASN A 91 9.82 28.21 0.03
CA ASN A 91 10.17 27.70 -1.30
C ASN A 91 8.95 27.08 -1.98
N GLN A 92 8.99 27.01 -3.32
CA GLN A 92 7.94 26.37 -4.08
C GLN A 92 7.80 24.89 -3.67
N GLY A 93 6.63 24.53 -3.14
CA GLY A 93 6.32 23.17 -2.65
C GLY A 93 6.38 23.02 -1.13
N GLU A 94 6.82 24.03 -0.39
CA GLU A 94 6.87 24.03 1.07
C GLU A 94 5.64 24.70 1.72
N LEU A 95 5.49 24.49 3.02
CA LEU A 95 4.52 25.13 3.89
C LEU A 95 5.27 25.80 5.05
N GLN A 96 4.80 26.97 5.49
CA GLN A 96 5.36 27.65 6.67
C GLN A 96 5.16 26.81 7.94
N SER A 97 4.04 26.10 8.05
CA SER A 97 3.83 25.06 9.06
C SER A 97 3.02 23.90 8.48
N ASN A 98 3.32 22.68 8.93
CA ASN A 98 2.61 21.47 8.54
C ASN A 98 2.68 20.40 9.64
N ASP A 99 1.87 20.57 10.67
CA ASP A 99 1.87 19.68 11.83
C ASP A 99 1.39 18.26 11.52
N PHE A 100 0.68 18.04 10.41
CA PHE A 100 0.33 16.68 9.97
C PHE A 100 1.54 15.88 9.48
N ALA A 101 2.61 16.55 9.04
CA ALA A 101 3.82 15.88 8.59
C ALA A 101 4.79 15.52 9.75
N LYS A 102 4.54 16.05 10.95
CA LYS A 102 5.34 15.75 12.14
C LYS A 102 5.30 14.25 12.46
N LYS A 103 6.46 13.62 12.59
CA LYS A 103 6.63 12.18 12.82
C LYS A 103 7.68 11.94 13.92
N PRO A 104 7.31 12.07 15.21
CA PRO A 104 8.21 11.88 16.35
C PRO A 104 8.50 10.39 16.68
N LEU A 105 8.12 9.46 15.79
CA LEU A 105 8.31 8.02 15.93
C LEU A 105 9.04 7.49 14.69
N LYS A 106 9.86 6.46 14.88
CA LYS A 106 10.58 5.77 13.79
C LYS A 106 10.39 4.27 13.84
N HIS A 107 10.70 3.61 12.73
CA HIS A 107 10.73 2.15 12.67
C HIS A 107 11.78 1.60 13.66
N LYS A 108 11.51 0.41 14.20
CA LYS A 108 12.47 -0.31 15.03
C LYS A 108 13.71 -0.64 14.20
N ASN A 109 14.89 -0.50 14.81
CA ASN A 109 16.12 -1.00 14.23
C ASN A 109 16.54 -2.29 14.95
N SER A 110 16.41 -3.42 14.27
CA SER A 110 16.78 -4.75 14.78
C SER A 110 17.71 -5.41 13.75
N SER A 111 18.97 -4.95 13.70
CA SER A 111 19.96 -5.31 12.67
C SER A 111 19.58 -4.86 11.26
N GLY A 112 18.86 -3.74 11.17
CA GLY A 112 18.19 -3.24 9.97
C GLY A 112 16.84 -2.65 10.34
N GLU A 113 16.36 -1.71 9.54
CA GLU A 113 15.06 -1.07 9.77
C GLU A 113 13.92 -2.07 9.54
N VAL A 114 13.05 -2.26 10.52
CA VAL A 114 11.88 -3.13 10.41
C VAL A 114 10.72 -2.31 9.83
N LYS A 115 10.66 -2.30 8.51
CA LYS A 115 9.62 -1.66 7.70
C LYS A 115 9.28 -2.53 6.50
N LEU A 116 8.26 -2.11 5.75
CA LEU A 116 7.84 -2.76 4.51
C LEU A 116 8.76 -2.35 3.36
N GLU A 117 9.53 -3.29 2.84
CA GLU A 117 10.43 -3.08 1.69
C GLU A 117 10.24 -4.19 0.66
N ALA A 118 9.59 -3.86 -0.46
CA ALA A 118 9.22 -4.84 -1.48
C ALA A 118 10.43 -5.58 -2.06
N GLU A 119 11.56 -4.90 -2.28
CA GLU A 119 12.78 -5.51 -2.83
C GLU A 119 13.37 -6.59 -1.91
N LYS A 120 13.26 -6.41 -0.58
CA LYS A 120 13.75 -7.39 0.39
C LYS A 120 12.74 -8.48 0.70
N GLU A 121 11.46 -8.14 0.76
CA GLU A 121 10.39 -9.07 1.13
C GLU A 121 9.92 -9.96 -0.03
N PHE A 122 10.04 -9.48 -1.26
CA PHE A 122 9.64 -10.19 -2.48
C PHE A 122 10.82 -10.25 -3.46
N PRO A 123 11.79 -11.15 -3.23
CA PRO A 123 13.00 -11.23 -4.03
C PRO A 123 12.70 -11.56 -5.51
N GLN A 124 13.61 -11.11 -6.38
CA GLN A 124 13.49 -11.31 -7.82
C GLN A 124 13.34 -12.81 -8.18
N GLY A 125 12.42 -13.11 -9.09
CA GLY A 125 12.12 -14.48 -9.51
C GLY A 125 11.08 -15.21 -8.65
N LYS A 126 10.85 -14.75 -7.41
CA LYS A 126 9.79 -15.27 -6.52
C LYS A 126 8.60 -14.33 -6.39
N VAL A 127 8.80 -13.03 -6.62
CA VAL A 127 7.71 -12.05 -6.66
C VAL A 127 6.62 -12.46 -7.66
N TRP A 128 5.38 -12.46 -7.19
CA TRP A 128 4.22 -12.68 -8.04
C TRP A 128 4.01 -11.50 -8.98
N LYS A 129 3.75 -11.79 -10.26
CA LYS A 129 3.39 -10.81 -11.28
C LYS A 129 2.25 -11.36 -12.12
N PRO A 130 1.37 -10.48 -12.67
CA PRO A 130 0.36 -10.90 -13.63
C PRO A 130 1.00 -11.60 -14.85
N VAL A 131 0.30 -12.57 -15.42
CA VAL A 131 0.76 -13.29 -16.63
C VAL A 131 0.94 -12.34 -17.82
N LEU A 132 0.05 -11.35 -17.95
CA LEU A 132 0.15 -10.27 -18.92
C LEU A 132 -0.09 -8.94 -18.26
N THR A 133 0.66 -7.93 -18.71
CA THR A 133 0.42 -6.53 -18.42
C THR A 133 -0.74 -5.98 -19.25
N THR A 134 -1.30 -4.86 -18.83
CA THR A 134 -2.35 -4.14 -19.56
C THR A 134 -1.93 -3.83 -21.01
N ASP A 135 -0.68 -3.42 -21.22
CA ASP A 135 -0.15 -3.10 -22.54
C ASP A 135 -0.02 -4.34 -23.45
N GLN A 136 0.28 -5.50 -22.87
CA GLN A 136 0.31 -6.74 -23.63
C GLN A 136 -1.09 -7.21 -24.03
N LEU A 137 -2.09 -7.00 -23.17
CA LEU A 137 -3.49 -7.30 -23.48
C LEU A 137 -4.03 -6.38 -24.58
N SER A 138 -3.70 -5.09 -24.53
CA SER A 138 -4.17 -4.12 -25.54
C SER A 138 -3.55 -4.34 -26.91
N LYS A 139 -2.27 -4.72 -26.97
CA LYS A 139 -1.55 -4.97 -28.23
C LYS A 139 -1.89 -6.34 -28.84
N ASN A 140 -2.21 -7.34 -28.02
CA ASN A 140 -2.52 -8.68 -28.48
C ASN A 140 -4.03 -8.95 -28.44
N ARG A 141 -4.73 -8.58 -29.51
CA ARG A 141 -6.20 -8.74 -29.61
C ARG A 141 -6.68 -10.18 -29.39
N GLY A 142 -5.84 -11.20 -29.63
CA GLY A 142 -6.14 -12.61 -29.35
C GLY A 142 -6.01 -13.03 -27.88
N MET A 143 -5.59 -12.13 -26.99
CA MET A 143 -5.42 -12.37 -25.54
C MET A 143 -6.46 -11.65 -24.69
N GLY A 144 -7.30 -10.80 -25.30
CA GLY A 144 -8.43 -10.14 -24.64
C GLY A 144 -9.76 -10.85 -24.92
N ALA A 145 -10.80 -10.45 -24.18
CA ALA A 145 -12.17 -10.84 -24.51
C ALA A 145 -12.71 -9.98 -25.67
N THR A 146 -13.67 -10.51 -26.44
CA THR A 146 -14.34 -9.80 -27.55
C THR A 146 -15.82 -10.13 -27.57
#